data_AF-A0A4U8T9R4-F1
#
_entry.id   AF-A0A4U8T9R4-F1
#
_cell.length_a   1.000
_cell.length_b   1.000
_cell.length_c   1.000
_cell.angle_alpha   90.00
_cell.angle_beta   90.00
_cell.angle_gamma   90.00
#
_symmetry.space_group_name_H-M   'P 1'
#
loop_
_entity.id
_entity.type
_entity.pdbx_description
1 polymer ?
#
loop_
_entity_poly.entity_id
_entity_poly.type
_entity_poly.pdbx_seq_one_letter_code
_entity_poly.pdbx_strand_id
1 'polypeptide(L)' 'MPIQDKVPTFVTLQNVLNQVYVPLYVFNKQEFIAFFTSRGFTLIDEWKVPTDGIYLPFHRDISLPHFTGFYFKKL' A
#
# COMPACT_ATOMS: atom_id res chain seq x y z
N MET A 1 4.72 -1.97 0.39
CA MET A 1 3.32 -2.09 -0.06
C MET A 1 2.70 -0.71 -0.25
N PRO A 2 1.94 -0.47 -1.33
CA PRO A 2 1.15 0.74 -1.51
C PRO A 2 -0.04 0.75 -0.53
N ILE A 3 -0.01 1.63 0.47
CA ILE A 3 -0.95 1.62 1.61
C ILE A 3 -1.51 3.02 1.84
N GLN A 4 -2.83 3.14 2.05
CA GLN A 4 -3.53 4.36 2.47
C GLN A 4 -4.65 4.07 3.47
N ASP A 5 -5.18 5.12 4.10
CA ASP A 5 -6.14 5.01 5.21
C ASP A 5 -7.55 5.57 4.90
N LYS A 6 -7.79 6.13 3.70
CA LYS A 6 -8.97 6.94 3.38
C LYS A 6 -10.09 6.20 2.66
N VAL A 7 -9.75 5.33 1.71
CA VAL A 7 -10.71 4.64 0.84
C VAL A 7 -10.54 3.11 0.94
N PRO A 8 -11.53 2.31 0.52
CA PRO A 8 -11.35 0.86 0.40
C PRO A 8 -10.22 0.49 -0.58
N THR A 9 -9.69 -0.73 -0.50
CA THR A 9 -8.67 -1.22 -1.44
C THR A 9 -9.13 -1.10 -2.89
N PHE A 10 -8.25 -0.63 -3.77
CA PHE A 10 -8.54 -0.45 -5.19
C PHE A 10 -7.34 -0.83 -6.07
N VAL A 11 -7.58 -0.96 -7.38
CA VAL A 11 -6.55 -1.11 -8.40
C VAL A 11 -6.41 0.18 -9.18
N THR A 12 -5.18 0.61 -9.40
CA THR A 12 -4.84 1.73 -10.28
C THR A 12 -3.91 1.25 -11.40
N LEU A 13 -3.70 2.09 -12.41
CA LEU A 13 -2.71 1.88 -13.45
C LEU A 13 -1.49 2.75 -13.14
N GLN A 14 -0.31 2.13 -13.04
CA GLN A 14 0.95 2.86 -12.88
C GLN A 14 1.74 2.88 -14.19
N ASN A 15 2.16 4.08 -14.57
CA ASN A 15 3.14 4.27 -15.61
C ASN A 15 4.54 4.11 -15.02
N VAL A 16 5.22 3.03 -15.38
CA VAL A 16 6.58 2.74 -14.91
C VAL A 16 7.56 3.27 -15.94
N LEU A 17 8.29 4.32 -15.55
CA LEU A 17 9.38 4.93 -16.32
C LEU A 17 8.99 5.36 -17.74
N ASN A 18 7.71 5.65 -18.02
CA ASN A 18 7.21 5.94 -19.37
C ASN A 18 7.45 4.81 -20.37
N GLN A 19 7.64 3.57 -19.89
CA GLN A 19 7.91 2.41 -20.73
C GLN A 19 6.73 1.44 -20.76
N VAL A 20 6.11 1.20 -19.59
CA VAL A 20 5.03 0.22 -19.46
C VAL A 20 3.96 0.71 -18.50
N TYR A 21 2.74 0.23 -18.70
CA TYR A 21 1.65 0.41 -17.75
C TYR A 21 1.40 -0.91 -17.02
N VAL A 22 1.40 -0.86 -15.69
CA VAL A 22 1.13 -2.04 -14.85
C VAL A 22 -0.06 -1.78 -13.93
N PRO A 23 -0.97 -2.75 -13.77
CA PRO A 23 -1.97 -2.67 -12.71
C PRO A 23 -1.28 -2.77 -11.35
N LEU A 24 -1.71 -1.93 -10.41
CA LEU A 24 -1.15 -1.92 -9.07
C LEU A 24 -2.27 -1.83 -8.04
N TYR A 25 -2.23 -2.71 -7.04
CA TYR A 25 -3.10 -2.62 -5.87
C TYR A 25 -2.64 -1.49 -4.95
N VAL A 26 -3.60 -0.68 -4.53
CA VAL A 26 -3.46 0.26 -3.41
C VAL A 26 -4.36 -0.23 -2.29
N PHE A 27 -3.75 -0.69 -1.21
CA PHE A 27 -4.45 -1.32 -0.10
C PHE A 27 -4.95 -0.28 0.90
N ASN A 28 -6.14 -0.50 1.44
CA ASN A 28 -6.54 0.13 2.69
C ASN A 28 -5.75 -0.51 3.85
N LYS A 29 -5.14 0.30 4.72
CA LYS A 29 -4.31 -0.19 5.82
C LYS A 29 -5.05 -1.10 6.78
N GLN A 30 -6.28 -0.75 7.15
CA GLN A 30 -7.08 -1.53 8.11
C GLN A 30 -7.44 -2.88 7.51
N GLU A 31 -7.90 -2.91 6.25
CA GLU A 31 -8.20 -4.16 5.53
C GLU A 31 -6.94 -5.05 5.43
N PHE A 32 -5.80 -4.45 5.10
CA PHE A 32 -4.53 -5.16 4.95
C PHE A 32 -4.07 -5.78 6.28
N ILE A 33 -4.05 -5.01 7.37
CA ILE A 33 -3.65 -5.53 8.69
C ILE A 33 -4.66 -6.58 9.18
N ALA A 34 -5.96 -6.32 9.03
CA ALA A 34 -7.03 -7.24 9.44
C ALA A 34 -6.91 -8.60 8.75
N PHE A 35 -6.49 -8.63 7.49
CA PHE A 35 -6.24 -9.88 6.76
C PHE A 35 -5.18 -10.75 7.46
N PHE A 36 -4.08 -10.15 7.92
CA PHE A 36 -3.01 -10.91 8.59
C PHE A 36 -3.41 -11.27 10.03
N THR A 37 -4.00 -10.34 10.78
CA THR A 37 -4.38 -10.58 12.18
C THR A 37 -5.46 -11.63 12.31
N SER A 38 -6.42 -11.70 11.37
CA SER A 38 -7.43 -12.76 11.36
C SER A 38 -6.87 -14.17 11.10
N ARG A 39 -5.58 -14.26 10.71
CA ARG A 39 -4.86 -15.51 10.43
C ARG A 39 -3.80 -15.84 11.49
N GLY A 40 -3.85 -15.18 12.65
CA GLY A 40 -2.95 -15.44 13.77
C GLY A 40 -1.58 -14.77 13.68
N PHE A 41 -1.42 -13.78 12.82
CA PHE A 41 -0.22 -12.94 12.80
C PHE A 41 -0.41 -11.72 13.69
N THR A 42 0.67 -11.26 14.31
CA THR A 42 0.71 -9.98 15.02
C THR A 42 1.59 -9.01 14.24
N LEU A 43 1.12 -7.78 14.04
CA LEU A 43 1.94 -6.70 13.50
C LEU A 43 2.94 -6.27 14.57
N ILE A 44 4.23 -6.36 14.26
CA ILE A 44 5.32 -6.02 15.17
C ILE A 44 5.91 -4.65 14.83
N ASP A 45 6.06 -4.34 13.54
CA ASP A 45 6.65 -3.08 13.10
C ASP A 45 6.11 -2.64 11.73
N GLU A 46 6.15 -1.34 11.48
CA GLU A 46 5.83 -0.71 10.20
C GLU A 46 6.74 0.50 9.93
N TRP A 47 7.15 0.68 8.68
CA TRP A 47 8.03 1.79 8.32
C TRP A 47 7.76 2.31 6.91
N LYS A 48 8.19 3.55 6.66
CA LYS A 48 8.10 4.17 5.34
C LYS A 48 9.31 3.77 4.50
N VAL A 49 9.06 3.35 3.26
CA VAL A 49 10.12 3.06 2.29
C VAL A 49 10.50 4.37 1.59
N PRO A 50 11.75 4.86 1.71
CA PRO A 50 12.11 6.22 1.29
C PRO A 50 12.09 6.49 -0.22
N THR A 51 12.14 5.46 -1.07
CA THR A 51 12.43 5.60 -2.50
C THR A 51 11.23 5.37 -3.42
N ASP A 52 10.08 4.94 -2.90
CA ASP A 52 8.96 4.47 -3.72
C ASP A 52 7.69 5.24 -3.43
N GLY A 53 7.01 5.76 -4.44
CA GLY A 53 5.74 6.46 -4.29
C GLY A 53 4.85 6.33 -5.53
N ILE A 54 3.57 6.65 -5.36
CA ILE A 54 2.56 6.65 -6.42
C ILE A 54 1.85 7.99 -6.42
N TYR A 55 1.90 8.65 -7.57
CA TYR A 55 1.12 9.86 -7.82
C TYR A 55 -0.12 9.52 -8.64
N LEU A 56 -1.29 9.93 -8.16
CA LEU A 56 -2.59 9.75 -8.81
C LEU A 56 -3.09 11.13 -9.28
N PRO A 57 -2.94 11.47 -10.58
CA PRO A 57 -3.12 12.84 -11.08
C PRO A 57 -4.45 13.51 -10.73
N PHE A 58 -5.53 12.73 -10.67
CA PHE A 58 -6.90 13.20 -10.38
C PHE A 58 -7.40 12.82 -8.98
N HIS A 59 -6.55 12.19 -8.17
CA HIS A 59 -6.86 11.70 -6.82
C HIS A 59 -5.68 11.96 -5.88
N ARG A 60 -5.23 13.23 -5.84
CA ARG A 60 -4.02 13.64 -5.09
C ARG A 60 -4.14 13.37 -3.60
N ASP A 61 -5.35 13.44 -3.06
CA ASP A 61 -5.67 13.20 -1.66
C ASP A 61 -5.41 11.74 -1.21
N ILE A 62 -5.40 10.80 -2.15
CA ILE A 62 -5.08 9.38 -1.92
C ILE A 62 -3.80 8.93 -2.66
N SER A 63 -2.99 9.89 -3.14
CA SER A 63 -1.65 9.60 -3.64
C SER A 63 -0.73 9.16 -2.49
N LEU A 64 0.25 8.32 -2.82
CA LEU A 64 1.13 7.68 -1.85
C LEU A 64 2.53 8.26 -1.97
N PRO A 65 2.98 9.09 -1.02
CA PRO A 65 4.33 9.66 -1.09
C PRO A 65 5.43 8.65 -0.76
N HIS A 66 5.09 7.54 -0.12
CA HIS A 66 5.98 6.43 0.19
C HIS A 66 5.21 5.11 0.12
N PHE A 67 5.92 4.00 -0.10
CA PHE A 67 5.38 2.68 0.21
C PHE A 67 5.58 2.39 1.70
N THR A 68 4.82 1.45 2.24
CA THR A 68 4.92 1.00 3.63
C THR A 68 5.48 -0.42 3.70
N GLY A 69 6.52 -0.61 4.51
CA GLY A 69 7.01 -1.92 4.94
C GLY A 69 6.29 -2.38 6.20
N PHE A 70 6.11 -3.69 6.35
CA PHE A 70 5.51 -4.29 7.53
C PHE A 70 6.33 -5.50 7.98
N TYR A 71 6.44 -5.68 9.28
CA TYR A 71 6.91 -6.91 9.88
C TYR A 71 5.78 -7.57 10.69
N PHE A 72 5.31 -8.70 10.21
CA PHE A 72 4.34 -9.55 10.90
C PHE A 72 5.04 -10.78 11.46
N LYS A 73 4.74 -11.12 12.71
CA LYS A 73 5.21 -12.34 13.36
C LYS A 73 4.04 -13.30 13.55
N LYS A 74 4.24 -14.56 13.20
CA LYS A 74 3.30 -15.63 13.51
C LYS A 74 3.45 -16.01 14.99
N LEU A 75 2.33 -16.09 15.70
CA LEU A 75 2.27 -16.62 17.07
C LEU A 75 2.36 -18.15 17.04
#